data_AF-A0A103YCU6-F1
#
_entry.id   AF-A0A103YCU6-F1
#
_cell.length_a   1.000
_cell.length_b   1.000
_cell.length_c   1.000
_cell.angle_alpha   90.00
_cell.angle_beta   90.00
_cell.angle_gamma   90.00
#
_symmetry.space_group_name_H-M   'P 1'
#
loop_
_entity.id
_entity.type
_entity.pdbx_description
1 polymer ?
#
loop_
_entity_poly.entity_id
_entity_poly.type
_entity_poly.pdbx_seq_one_letter_code
_entity_poly.pdbx_strand_id
1 'polypeptide(L)'
;MVIDLVTQAALILITIFMFLWMQNIPQNLFTKLRYRNRSSYSAKRHFIIGAQLLAKSRSTKDRASSAKLAKSAAEEADKSISLDPKDAAPHILKALALDAQGFSTSALEALDVALSPLTAKTLSDAERGDALFKRAEIKVKGSKRGRVDSAIEDLVESVKLKGDNAKMFRLLGECYEKKEMEEEAIEAYKGALRVDPECIAARDALNRLG
;
A
#
# COMPACT_ATOMS: atom_id res chain seq x y z
N MET A 1 -31.27 21.39 44.87
CA MET A 1 -31.04 20.00 44.40
C MET A 1 -30.30 19.93 43.07
N VAL A 2 -30.84 20.40 41.94
CA VAL A 2 -30.11 20.36 40.64
C VAL A 2 -28.88 21.29 40.64
N ILE A 3 -29.02 22.50 41.20
CA ILE A 3 -27.92 23.48 41.30
C ILE A 3 -26.78 22.95 42.17
N ASP A 4 -27.09 22.28 43.30
CA ASP A 4 -26.09 21.68 44.19
C ASP A 4 -25.30 20.56 43.51
N LEU A 5 -25.98 19.71 42.73
CA LEU A 5 -25.37 18.62 41.97
C LEU A 5 -24.39 19.16 40.90
N VAL A 6 -24.78 20.24 40.22
CA VAL A 6 -23.95 20.91 39.21
C VAL A 6 -22.73 21.55 39.86
N THR A 7 -22.89 22.21 41.02
CA THR A 7 -21.75 22.79 41.76
C THR A 7 -20.78 21.72 42.26
N GLN A 8 -21.29 20.58 42.72
CA GLN A 8 -20.44 19.49 43.19
C GLN A 8 -19.68 18.81 42.03
N ALA A 9 -20.35 18.60 40.89
CA ALA A 9 -19.70 18.11 39.69
C ALA A 9 -18.61 19.06 39.18
N ALA A 10 -18.85 20.38 39.22
CA ALA A 10 -17.87 21.39 38.85
C ALA A 10 -16.62 21.35 39.76
N LEU A 11 -16.81 21.24 41.08
CA LEU A 11 -15.70 21.12 42.03
C LEU A 11 -14.87 19.86 41.80
N ILE A 12 -15.52 18.73 41.51
CA ILE A 12 -14.83 17.48 41.16
C ILE A 12 -14.00 17.67 39.88
N LEU A 13 -14.56 18.27 38.84
CA LEU A 13 -13.85 18.55 37.59
C LEU A 13 -12.63 19.46 37.81
N ILE A 14 -12.77 20.49 38.65
CA ILE A 14 -11.67 21.40 39.02
C ILE A 14 -10.57 20.65 39.78
N THR A 15 -10.92 19.79 40.73
CA THR A 15 -9.93 19.00 41.49
C THR A 15 -9.19 18.00 40.62
N ILE A 16 -9.89 17.35 39.68
CA ILE A 16 -9.27 16.47 38.68
C ILE A 16 -8.33 17.28 37.79
N PHE A 17 -8.74 18.45 37.32
CA PHE A 17 -7.90 19.32 36.51
C PHE A 17 -6.65 19.78 37.26
N MET A 18 -6.78 20.24 38.51
CA MET A 18 -5.65 20.61 39.37
C MET A 18 -4.69 19.45 39.60
N PHE A 19 -5.23 18.25 39.87
CA PHE A 19 -4.43 17.04 40.05
C PHE A 19 -3.67 16.66 38.77
N LEU A 20 -4.32 16.71 37.61
CA LEU A 20 -3.69 16.46 36.32
C LEU A 20 -2.59 17.50 36.01
N TRP A 21 -2.81 18.76 36.38
CA TRP A 21 -1.84 19.84 36.16
C TRP A 21 -0.63 19.72 37.08
N MET A 22 -0.83 19.36 38.35
CA MET A 22 0.22 19.08 39.32
C MET A 22 1.11 17.91 38.89
N GLN A 23 0.54 16.90 38.23
CA GLN A 23 1.27 15.78 37.64
C GLN A 23 1.96 16.12 36.30
N ASN A 24 1.95 17.39 35.87
CA ASN A 24 2.52 17.86 34.60
C ASN A 24 2.02 17.11 33.35
N ILE A 25 0.88 16.42 33.46
CA ILE A 25 0.26 15.65 32.38
C ILE A 25 -0.05 16.51 31.16
N PRO A 26 -0.64 17.72 31.27
CA PRO A 26 -0.96 18.52 30.08
C PRO A 26 0.31 18.93 29.31
N GLN A 27 1.38 19.37 29.99
CA GLN A 27 2.62 19.74 29.31
C GLN A 27 3.25 18.55 28.58
N ASN A 28 3.29 17.37 29.22
CA ASN A 28 3.78 16.13 28.62
C ASN A 28 2.94 15.66 27.43
N LEU A 29 1.63 15.93 27.45
CA LEU A 29 0.74 15.64 26.33
C LEU A 29 1.02 16.58 25.14
N PHE A 30 1.16 17.88 25.41
CA PHE A 30 1.43 18.88 24.37
C PHE A 30 2.80 18.71 23.73
N THR A 31 3.83 18.33 24.51
CA THR A 31 5.17 18.04 23.95
C THR A 31 5.16 16.79 23.09
N LYS A 32 4.50 15.70 23.54
CA LYS A 32 4.28 14.49 22.73
C LYS A 32 3.49 14.79 21.45
N LEU A 33 2.45 15.61 21.53
CA LEU A 33 1.64 15.99 20.37
C LEU A 33 2.43 16.84 19.37
N ARG A 34 3.20 17.82 19.85
CA ARG A 34 4.08 18.66 19.02
C ARG A 34 5.19 17.83 18.36
N TYR A 35 5.81 16.93 19.10
CA TYR A 35 6.84 16.01 18.57
C TYR A 35 6.25 15.05 17.54
N ARG A 36 5.06 14.49 17.80
CA ARG A 36 4.33 13.61 16.86
C ARG A 36 3.99 14.35 15.56
N ASN A 37 3.51 15.59 15.63
CA ASN A 37 3.24 16.39 14.43
C ASN A 37 4.51 16.70 13.62
N ARG A 38 5.64 17.00 14.30
CA ARG A 38 6.92 17.22 13.62
C ARG A 38 7.46 15.94 12.95
N SER A 39 7.36 14.80 13.64
CA SER A 39 7.75 13.49 13.11
C SER A 39 6.92 13.13 11.88
N SER A 40 5.60 13.32 11.94
CA SER A 40 4.68 13.05 10.83
C SER A 40 4.97 13.93 9.61
N TYR A 41 5.26 15.22 9.79
CA TYR A 41 5.67 16.09 8.68
C TYR A 41 6.99 15.63 8.04
N SER A 42 7.98 15.28 8.87
CA SER A 42 9.26 14.77 8.38
C SER A 42 9.10 13.43 7.65
N ALA A 43 8.24 12.54 8.14
CA ALA A 43 7.90 11.28 7.47
C ALA A 43 7.33 11.55 6.06
N LYS A 44 6.31 12.40 5.96
CA LYS A 44 5.71 12.78 4.68
C LYS A 44 6.72 13.39 3.71
N ARG A 45 7.65 14.21 4.22
CA ARG A 45 8.73 14.77 3.39
C ARG A 45 9.61 13.66 2.80
N HIS A 46 10.06 12.72 3.61
CA HIS A 46 10.86 11.59 3.15
C HIS A 46 10.10 10.72 2.15
N PHE A 47 8.82 10.44 2.41
CA PHE A 47 7.94 9.74 1.46
C PHE A 47 7.87 10.46 0.10
N ILE A 48 7.64 11.76 0.08
CA ILE A 48 7.55 12.54 -1.17
C ILE A 48 8.88 12.52 -1.93
N ILE A 49 10.01 12.71 -1.24
CA ILE A 49 11.35 12.65 -1.85
C ILE A 49 11.59 11.26 -2.45
N GLY A 50 11.29 10.20 -1.70
CA GLY A 50 11.43 8.83 -2.18
C GLY A 50 10.55 8.54 -3.40
N ALA A 51 9.29 9.01 -3.40
CA ALA A 51 8.39 8.87 -4.54
C ALA A 51 8.92 9.60 -5.79
N GLN A 52 9.46 10.80 -5.63
CA GLN A 52 10.10 11.54 -6.72
C GLN A 52 11.34 10.81 -7.27
N LEU A 53 12.17 10.24 -6.39
CA LEU A 53 13.35 9.46 -6.79
C LEU A 53 12.93 8.20 -7.57
N LEU A 54 11.89 7.51 -7.12
CA LEU A 54 11.35 6.35 -7.83
C LEU A 54 10.78 6.74 -9.21
N ALA A 55 10.05 7.85 -9.30
CA ALA A 55 9.55 8.36 -10.57
C ALA A 55 10.71 8.66 -11.55
N LYS A 56 11.77 9.32 -11.05
CA LYS A 56 12.99 9.58 -11.82
C LYS A 56 13.67 8.28 -12.26
N SER A 57 13.77 7.29 -11.36
CA SER A 57 14.31 5.96 -11.64
C SER A 57 13.59 5.26 -12.80
N ARG A 58 12.27 5.42 -12.91
CA ARG A 58 11.46 4.84 -14.00
C ARG A 58 11.61 5.58 -15.33
N SER A 59 11.92 6.87 -15.29
CA SER A 59 12.09 7.72 -16.49
C SER A 59 13.48 7.66 -17.11
N THR A 60 14.50 7.27 -16.34
CA THR A 60 15.88 7.26 -16.82
C THR A 60 16.17 6.04 -17.69
N LYS A 61 16.90 6.25 -18.79
CA LYS A 61 17.25 5.19 -19.74
C LYS A 61 18.45 4.36 -19.29
N ASP A 62 19.33 4.94 -18.48
CA ASP A 62 20.52 4.25 -17.98
C ASP A 62 20.15 3.34 -16.80
N ARG A 63 20.44 2.04 -16.95
CA ARG A 63 20.11 1.01 -15.96
C ARG A 63 20.85 1.22 -14.65
N ALA A 64 22.11 1.66 -14.67
CA ALA A 64 22.90 1.89 -13.47
C ALA A 64 22.34 3.08 -12.67
N SER A 65 22.05 4.19 -13.34
CA SER A 65 21.41 5.37 -12.75
C SER A 65 20.00 5.05 -12.23
N SER A 66 19.23 4.25 -12.98
CA SER A 66 17.90 3.79 -12.56
C SER A 66 17.97 3.01 -11.25
N ALA A 67 18.88 2.03 -11.16
CA ALA A 67 19.09 1.23 -9.96
C ALA A 67 19.54 2.08 -8.76
N LYS A 68 20.45 3.04 -8.97
CA LYS A 68 20.91 3.96 -7.91
C LYS A 68 19.76 4.82 -7.38
N LEU A 69 18.93 5.37 -8.26
CA LEU A 69 17.77 6.17 -7.87
C LEU A 69 16.71 5.33 -7.14
N ALA A 70 16.46 4.09 -7.58
CA ALA A 70 15.58 3.17 -6.89
C ALA A 70 16.11 2.82 -5.48
N LYS A 71 17.42 2.60 -5.35
CA LYS A 71 18.05 2.39 -4.04
C LYS A 71 17.83 3.58 -3.12
N SER A 72 18.10 4.80 -3.58
CA SER A 72 17.86 6.02 -2.79
C SER A 72 16.38 6.21 -2.45
N ALA A 73 15.45 5.83 -3.33
CA ALA A 73 14.03 5.84 -3.03
C ALA A 73 13.67 4.89 -1.88
N ALA A 74 14.26 3.69 -1.85
CA ALA A 74 14.06 2.74 -0.75
C ALA A 74 14.63 3.27 0.58
N GLU A 75 15.80 3.91 0.56
CA GLU A 75 16.41 4.53 1.75
C GLU A 75 15.56 5.67 2.31
N GLU A 76 14.96 6.50 1.44
CA GLU A 76 14.02 7.55 1.87
C GLU A 76 12.72 6.97 2.42
N ALA A 77 12.22 5.87 1.83
CA ALA A 77 11.08 5.13 2.38
C ALA A 77 11.39 4.58 3.78
N ASP A 78 12.57 4.02 4.01
CA ASP A 78 13.00 3.53 5.32
C ASP A 78 13.05 4.66 6.38
N LYS A 79 13.54 5.84 6.00
CA LYS A 79 13.49 7.03 6.88
C LYS A 79 12.05 7.40 7.22
N SER A 80 11.15 7.38 6.24
CA SER A 80 9.72 7.63 6.48
C SER A 80 9.11 6.60 7.43
N ILE A 81 9.37 5.31 7.22
CA ILE A 81 8.89 4.21 8.06
C ILE A 81 9.40 4.36 9.49
N SER A 82 10.66 4.77 9.68
CA SER A 82 11.24 4.97 11.02
C SER A 82 10.55 6.07 11.82
N LEU A 83 9.95 7.06 11.12
CA LEU A 83 9.29 8.21 11.72
C LEU A 83 7.78 8.01 11.92
N ASP A 84 7.15 7.23 11.02
CA ASP A 84 5.74 6.83 11.10
C ASP A 84 5.54 5.39 10.59
N PRO A 85 5.73 4.37 11.44
CA PRO A 85 5.70 2.97 11.01
C PRO A 85 4.28 2.45 10.73
N LYS A 86 3.24 3.20 11.11
CA LYS A 86 1.84 2.80 10.95
C LYS A 86 1.25 3.18 9.60
N ASP A 87 1.92 4.06 8.86
CA ASP A 87 1.53 4.45 7.51
C ASP A 87 1.92 3.35 6.51
N ALA A 88 0.96 2.87 5.73
CA ALA A 88 1.19 1.85 4.70
C ALA A 88 1.92 2.40 3.47
N ALA A 89 1.75 3.68 3.14
CA ALA A 89 2.25 4.24 1.88
C ALA A 89 3.79 4.16 1.73
N PRO A 90 4.59 4.44 2.78
CA PRO A 90 6.05 4.24 2.74
C PRO A 90 6.47 2.79 2.51
N HIS A 91 5.73 1.81 3.04
CA HIS A 91 6.02 0.39 2.80
C HIS A 91 5.75 0.01 1.33
N ILE A 92 4.67 0.52 0.73
CA ILE A 92 4.40 0.35 -0.71
C ILE A 92 5.53 0.99 -1.53
N LEU A 93 5.93 2.21 -1.21
CA LEU A 93 7.03 2.90 -1.90
C LEU A 93 8.33 2.08 -1.83
N LYS A 94 8.67 1.55 -0.65
CA LYS A 94 9.81 0.67 -0.46
C LYS A 94 9.72 -0.58 -1.34
N ALA A 95 8.55 -1.23 -1.37
CA ALA A 95 8.34 -2.41 -2.20
C ALA A 95 8.54 -2.12 -3.69
N LEU A 96 7.99 -1.02 -4.19
CA LEU A 96 8.16 -0.60 -5.58
C LEU A 96 9.63 -0.31 -5.93
N ALA A 97 10.35 0.31 -5.01
CA ALA A 97 11.77 0.60 -5.15
C ALA A 97 12.63 -0.68 -5.12
N LEU A 98 12.29 -1.66 -4.28
CA LEU A 98 12.97 -2.96 -4.21
C LEU A 98 12.71 -3.81 -5.45
N ASP A 99 11.48 -3.82 -5.96
CA ASP A 99 11.13 -4.53 -7.20
C ASP A 99 11.86 -3.93 -8.41
N ALA A 100 11.98 -2.59 -8.47
CA ALA A 100 12.78 -1.90 -9.51
C ALA A 100 14.28 -2.28 -9.46
N GLN A 101 14.78 -2.65 -8.28
CA GLN A 101 16.15 -3.17 -8.10
C GLN A 101 16.26 -4.68 -8.39
N GLY A 102 15.13 -5.38 -8.58
CA GLY A 102 15.08 -6.83 -8.78
C GLY A 102 14.99 -7.65 -7.48
N PHE A 103 14.86 -7.00 -6.32
CA PHE A 103 14.73 -7.66 -5.03
C PHE A 103 13.27 -8.06 -4.74
N SER A 104 12.74 -8.98 -5.53
CA SER A 104 11.32 -9.38 -5.48
C SER A 104 10.89 -9.96 -4.12
N THR A 105 11.73 -10.71 -3.42
CA THR A 105 11.39 -11.26 -2.09
C THR A 105 11.19 -10.14 -1.07
N SER A 106 12.15 -9.22 -0.96
CA SER A 106 12.05 -8.07 -0.04
C SER A 106 10.93 -7.10 -0.43
N ALA A 107 10.61 -7.01 -1.72
CA ALA A 107 9.44 -6.25 -2.19
C ALA A 107 8.12 -6.87 -1.72
N LEU A 108 7.99 -8.21 -1.77
CA LEU A 108 6.81 -8.91 -1.25
C LEU A 108 6.66 -8.71 0.26
N GLU A 109 7.76 -8.83 1.02
CA GLU A 109 7.74 -8.59 2.48
C GLU A 109 7.23 -7.18 2.82
N ALA A 110 7.69 -6.16 2.09
CA ALA A 110 7.23 -4.79 2.30
C ALA A 110 5.74 -4.62 1.94
N LEU A 111 5.24 -5.31 0.90
CA LEU A 111 3.81 -5.31 0.56
C LEU A 111 2.96 -6.05 1.60
N ASP A 112 3.47 -7.15 2.15
CA ASP A 112 2.79 -7.89 3.23
C ASP A 112 2.65 -7.01 4.48
N VAL A 113 3.68 -6.22 4.81
CA VAL A 113 3.59 -5.22 5.88
C VAL A 113 2.58 -4.12 5.53
N ALA A 114 2.60 -3.59 4.30
CA ALA A 114 1.66 -2.54 3.86
C ALA A 114 0.19 -2.97 3.87
N LEU A 115 -0.07 -4.25 3.57
CA LEU A 115 -1.40 -4.85 3.52
C LEU A 115 -1.80 -5.52 4.84
N SER A 116 -0.96 -5.44 5.88
CA SER A 116 -1.26 -5.99 7.20
C SER A 116 -2.40 -5.22 7.88
N PRO A 117 -3.16 -5.84 8.80
CA PRO A 117 -4.24 -5.16 9.54
C PRO A 117 -3.81 -3.91 10.33
N LEU A 118 -2.51 -3.76 10.59
CA LEU A 118 -1.94 -2.65 11.34
C LEU A 118 -1.82 -1.37 10.51
N THR A 119 -1.51 -1.51 9.22
CA THR A 119 -1.18 -0.40 8.31
C THR A 119 -2.23 -0.22 7.23
N ALA A 120 -2.87 -1.31 6.77
CA ALA A 120 -3.84 -1.28 5.66
C ALA A 120 -5.02 -0.33 5.88
N LYS A 121 -5.34 0.00 7.15
CA LYS A 121 -6.37 0.99 7.52
C LYS A 121 -6.06 2.42 7.08
N THR A 122 -4.80 2.70 6.74
CA THR A 122 -4.34 4.00 6.24
C THR A 122 -4.49 4.14 4.73
N LEU A 123 -4.76 3.04 4.02
CA LEU A 123 -4.98 3.04 2.58
C LEU A 123 -6.45 3.29 2.26
N SER A 124 -6.70 4.06 1.20
CA SER A 124 -7.97 4.03 0.50
C SER A 124 -8.18 2.69 -0.22
N ASP A 125 -9.42 2.35 -0.55
CA ASP A 125 -9.72 1.12 -1.31
C ASP A 125 -8.97 1.06 -2.64
N ALA A 126 -8.83 2.21 -3.32
CA ALA A 126 -8.07 2.31 -4.56
C ALA A 126 -6.57 2.01 -4.35
N GLU A 127 -5.95 2.58 -3.32
CA GLU A 127 -4.53 2.34 -3.00
C GLU A 127 -4.28 0.90 -2.55
N ARG A 128 -5.22 0.32 -1.78
CA ARG A 128 -5.19 -1.08 -1.39
C ARG A 128 -5.31 -1.99 -2.60
N GLY A 129 -6.21 -1.68 -3.54
CA GLY A 129 -6.34 -2.38 -4.81
C GLY A 129 -5.04 -2.36 -5.63
N ASP A 130 -4.40 -1.19 -5.73
CA ASP A 130 -3.12 -1.04 -6.45
C ASP A 130 -1.98 -1.83 -5.78
N ALA A 131 -1.93 -1.84 -4.44
CA ALA A 131 -0.93 -2.60 -3.69
C ALA A 131 -1.11 -4.12 -3.85
N LEU A 132 -2.35 -4.62 -3.81
CA LEU A 132 -2.68 -6.02 -4.07
C LEU A 132 -2.29 -6.44 -5.49
N PHE A 133 -2.64 -5.63 -6.49
CA PHE A 133 -2.23 -5.88 -7.87
C PHE A 133 -0.72 -5.95 -8.00
N LYS A 134 0.01 -5.03 -7.35
CA LYS A 134 1.47 -5.04 -7.39
C LYS A 134 2.06 -6.30 -6.74
N ARG A 135 1.48 -6.75 -5.62
CA ARG A 135 1.90 -7.99 -4.94
C ARG A 135 1.67 -9.21 -5.83
N ALA A 136 0.52 -9.28 -6.51
CA ALA A 136 0.22 -10.32 -7.48
C ALA A 136 1.21 -10.34 -8.65
N GLU A 137 1.51 -9.18 -9.24
CA GLU A 137 2.48 -9.05 -10.34
C GLU A 137 3.84 -9.66 -9.98
N ILE A 138 4.34 -9.35 -8.78
CA ILE A 138 5.63 -9.88 -8.29
C ILE A 138 5.54 -11.39 -8.03
N LYS A 139 4.44 -11.87 -7.44
CA LYS A 139 4.20 -13.31 -7.22
C LYS A 139 4.20 -14.11 -8.52
N VAL A 140 3.52 -13.62 -9.55
CA VAL A 140 3.43 -14.25 -10.87
C VAL A 140 4.79 -14.28 -11.57
N LYS A 141 5.56 -13.18 -11.51
CA LYS A 141 6.92 -13.12 -12.07
C LYS A 141 7.84 -14.20 -11.51
N GLY A 142 7.69 -14.55 -10.22
CA GLY A 142 8.47 -15.60 -9.55
C GLY A 142 8.07 -17.05 -9.88
N SER A 143 7.02 -17.28 -10.67
CA SER A 143 6.61 -18.55 -11.32
C SER A 143 6.74 -19.85 -10.50
N LYS A 144 6.32 -19.85 -9.23
CA LYS A 144 6.09 -21.10 -8.46
C LYS A 144 4.59 -21.36 -8.35
N ARG A 145 4.13 -22.61 -8.55
CA ARG A 145 2.70 -22.98 -8.56
C ARG A 145 1.91 -22.40 -7.37
N GLY A 146 2.42 -22.52 -6.14
CA GLY A 146 1.77 -21.95 -4.94
C GLY A 146 1.74 -20.42 -4.86
N ARG A 147 2.61 -19.71 -5.60
CA ARG A 147 2.53 -18.24 -5.70
C ARG A 147 1.46 -17.79 -6.68
N VAL A 148 1.03 -18.64 -7.62
CA VAL A 148 -0.05 -18.34 -8.57
C VAL A 148 -1.39 -18.31 -7.84
N ASP A 149 -1.66 -19.27 -6.96
CA ASP A 149 -2.90 -19.31 -6.16
C ASP A 149 -3.04 -18.04 -5.31
N SER A 150 -1.98 -17.67 -4.59
CA SER A 150 -1.96 -16.44 -3.79
C SER A 150 -1.96 -15.15 -4.63
N ALA A 151 -1.57 -15.20 -5.91
CA ALA A 151 -1.69 -14.06 -6.82
C ALA A 151 -3.12 -13.89 -7.32
N ILE A 152 -3.85 -15.00 -7.55
CA ILE A 152 -5.26 -14.98 -7.92
C ILE A 152 -6.09 -14.33 -6.81
N GLU A 153 -5.85 -14.71 -5.54
CA GLU A 153 -6.51 -14.08 -4.38
C GLU A 153 -6.32 -12.56 -4.36
N ASP A 154 -5.06 -12.11 -4.51
CA ASP A 154 -4.73 -10.68 -4.58
C ASP A 154 -5.42 -9.98 -5.74
N LEU A 155 -5.46 -10.60 -6.92
CA LEU A 155 -6.06 -10.02 -8.12
C LEU A 155 -7.58 -9.93 -8.03
N VAL A 156 -8.24 -10.95 -7.46
CA VAL A 156 -9.68 -10.95 -7.25
C VAL A 156 -10.07 -9.85 -6.26
N GLU A 157 -9.33 -9.69 -5.15
CA GLU A 157 -9.58 -8.59 -4.22
C GLU A 157 -9.26 -7.22 -4.85
N SER A 158 -8.17 -7.13 -5.62
CA SER A 158 -7.78 -5.91 -6.34
C SER A 158 -8.86 -5.45 -7.31
N VAL A 159 -9.39 -6.35 -8.16
CA VAL A 159 -10.47 -6.05 -9.11
C VAL A 159 -11.77 -5.64 -8.40
N LYS A 160 -12.08 -6.23 -7.23
CA LYS A 160 -13.24 -5.84 -6.43
C LYS A 160 -13.12 -4.42 -5.87
N LEU A 161 -11.93 -4.04 -5.43
CA LEU A 161 -11.66 -2.70 -4.89
C LEU A 161 -11.53 -1.66 -6.00
N LYS A 162 -10.92 -2.04 -7.12
CA LYS A 162 -10.57 -1.17 -8.24
C LYS A 162 -10.61 -1.94 -9.57
N GLY A 163 -11.78 -1.99 -10.19
CA GLY A 163 -12.03 -2.69 -11.45
C GLY A 163 -11.78 -1.87 -12.73
N ASP A 164 -10.96 -0.82 -12.66
CA ASP A 164 -10.75 0.15 -13.76
C ASP A 164 -9.45 -0.08 -14.56
N ASN A 165 -8.72 -1.15 -14.26
CA ASN A 165 -7.42 -1.43 -14.86
C ASN A 165 -7.44 -2.78 -15.59
N ALA A 166 -7.46 -2.72 -16.93
CA ALA A 166 -7.48 -3.91 -17.79
C ALA A 166 -6.29 -4.86 -17.55
N LYS A 167 -5.15 -4.35 -17.05
CA LYS A 167 -3.99 -5.19 -16.72
C LYS A 167 -4.25 -6.13 -15.54
N MET A 168 -5.12 -5.75 -14.59
CA MET A 168 -5.50 -6.62 -13.47
C MET A 168 -6.26 -7.83 -13.98
N PHE A 169 -7.27 -7.60 -14.82
CA PHE A 169 -8.05 -8.65 -15.47
C PHE A 169 -7.21 -9.55 -16.38
N ARG A 170 -6.33 -8.96 -17.19
CA ARG A 170 -5.40 -9.73 -18.04
C ARG A 170 -4.51 -10.65 -17.21
N LEU A 171 -3.89 -10.12 -16.15
CA LEU A 171 -3.02 -10.92 -15.29
C LEU A 171 -3.79 -12.02 -14.56
N LEU A 172 -5.04 -11.76 -14.18
CA LEU A 172 -5.92 -12.76 -13.59
C LEU A 172 -6.23 -13.90 -14.58
N GLY A 173 -6.50 -13.57 -15.85
CA GLY A 173 -6.67 -14.55 -16.93
C GLY A 173 -5.42 -15.40 -17.14
N GLU A 174 -4.24 -14.79 -17.17
CA GLU A 174 -2.95 -15.50 -17.28
C GLU A 174 -2.72 -16.45 -16.10
N CYS A 175 -3.13 -16.06 -14.89
CA CYS A 175 -3.07 -16.93 -13.72
C CYS A 175 -4.01 -18.12 -13.83
N TYR A 176 -5.25 -17.91 -14.31
CA TYR A 176 -6.21 -18.99 -14.52
C TYR A 176 -5.79 -19.96 -15.63
N GLU A 177 -5.23 -19.47 -16.75
CA GLU A 177 -4.63 -20.33 -17.79
C GLU A 177 -3.51 -21.19 -17.22
N LYS A 178 -2.62 -20.63 -16.39
CA LYS A 178 -1.56 -21.40 -15.70
C LYS A 178 -2.10 -22.46 -14.74
N LYS A 179 -3.38 -22.37 -14.39
CA LYS A 179 -4.08 -23.31 -13.51
C LYS A 179 -4.99 -24.26 -14.28
N GLU A 180 -5.01 -24.16 -15.61
CA GLU A 180 -5.92 -24.94 -16.48
C GLU A 180 -7.40 -24.67 -16.18
N MET A 181 -7.70 -23.46 -15.69
CA MET A 181 -9.05 -22.98 -15.37
C MET A 181 -9.55 -22.10 -16.53
N GLU A 182 -9.93 -22.75 -17.63
CA GLU A 182 -10.23 -22.06 -18.90
C GLU A 182 -11.44 -21.15 -18.83
N GLU A 183 -12.53 -21.57 -18.18
CA GLU A 183 -13.75 -20.77 -18.07
C GLU A 183 -13.51 -19.45 -17.32
N GLU A 184 -12.80 -19.52 -16.19
CA GLU A 184 -12.43 -18.35 -15.40
C GLU A 184 -11.42 -17.45 -16.14
N ALA A 185 -10.51 -18.04 -16.92
CA ALA A 185 -9.59 -17.28 -17.75
C ALA A 185 -10.34 -16.48 -18.81
N ILE A 186 -11.31 -17.10 -19.51
CA ILE A 186 -12.15 -16.44 -20.51
C ILE A 186 -12.91 -15.27 -19.89
N GLU A 187 -13.54 -15.46 -18.72
CA GLU A 187 -14.26 -14.38 -18.04
C GLU A 187 -13.35 -13.23 -17.59
N ALA A 188 -12.15 -13.55 -17.11
CA ALA A 188 -11.15 -12.54 -16.78
C ALA A 188 -10.71 -11.74 -18.03
N TYR A 189 -10.43 -12.39 -19.15
CA TYR A 189 -10.05 -11.70 -20.39
C TYR A 189 -11.19 -10.86 -20.98
N LYS A 190 -12.43 -11.33 -20.92
CA LYS A 190 -13.61 -10.50 -21.24
C LYS A 190 -13.69 -9.27 -20.33
N GLY A 191 -13.38 -9.43 -19.04
CA GLY A 191 -13.23 -8.33 -18.10
C GLY A 191 -12.21 -7.29 -18.55
N ALA A 192 -11.04 -7.74 -19.03
CA ALA A 192 -10.01 -6.84 -19.56
C ALA A 192 -10.53 -6.04 -20.77
N LEU A 193 -11.27 -6.68 -21.69
CA LEU A 193 -11.87 -6.02 -22.86
C LEU A 193 -13.04 -5.09 -22.52
N ARG A 194 -13.76 -5.31 -21.41
CA ARG A 194 -14.78 -4.37 -20.92
C ARG A 194 -14.16 -3.06 -20.44
N VAL A 195 -12.97 -3.12 -19.85
CA VAL A 195 -12.23 -1.94 -19.37
C VAL A 195 -11.45 -1.27 -20.49
N ASP A 196 -10.76 -2.05 -21.30
CA ASP A 196 -9.99 -1.61 -22.46
C ASP A 196 -10.30 -2.49 -23.68
N PRO A 197 -11.24 -2.06 -24.54
CA PRO A 197 -11.62 -2.80 -25.75
C PRO A 197 -10.46 -3.07 -26.71
N GLU A 198 -9.37 -2.30 -26.63
CA GLU A 198 -8.18 -2.42 -27.47
C GLU A 198 -7.06 -3.26 -26.83
N CYS A 199 -7.35 -3.96 -25.73
CA CYS A 199 -6.40 -4.87 -25.10
C CYS A 199 -6.12 -6.10 -25.99
N ILE A 200 -5.12 -5.97 -26.89
CA ILE A 200 -4.70 -6.99 -27.86
C ILE A 200 -4.42 -8.33 -27.16
N ALA A 201 -3.68 -8.30 -26.05
CA ALA A 201 -3.34 -9.51 -25.29
C ALA A 201 -4.57 -10.29 -24.81
N ALA A 202 -5.64 -9.60 -24.39
CA ALA A 202 -6.88 -10.27 -23.98
C ALA A 202 -7.65 -10.83 -25.18
N ARG A 203 -7.65 -10.11 -26.30
CA ARG A 203 -8.26 -10.58 -27.56
C ARG A 203 -7.57 -11.82 -28.10
N ASP A 204 -6.24 -11.81 -28.12
CA ASP A 204 -5.43 -12.95 -28.56
C ASP A 204 -5.61 -14.17 -27.65
N ALA A 205 -5.70 -13.95 -26.33
CA ALA A 205 -5.95 -15.03 -25.39
C ALA A 205 -7.35 -15.65 -25.58
N LEU A 206 -8.39 -14.84 -25.81
CA LEU A 206 -9.73 -15.36 -26.11
C LEU A 206 -9.79 -16.14 -27.42
N ASN A 207 -9.08 -15.70 -28.46
CA ASN A 207 -8.99 -16.44 -29.72
C ASN A 207 -8.27 -17.79 -29.57
N ARG A 208 -7.39 -17.92 -28.58
CA ARG A 208 -6.68 -19.17 -28.27
C ARG A 208 -7.52 -20.15 -27.45
N LEU A 209 -8.40 -19.62 -26.59
CA LEU A 209 -9.21 -20.39 -25.63
C LEU A 209 -10.62 -20.73 -26.15
N GLY A 210 -11.02 -20.19 -27.30
CA GLY A 210 -12.28 -20.49 -27.98
C GLY A 210 -12.07 -21.27 -29.27
#